data_AF-A0A3A0F4M6-F1
#
_entry.id   AF-A0A3A0F4M6-F1
#
_cell.length_a   1.000
_cell.length_b   1.000
_cell.length_c   1.000
_cell.angle_alpha   90.00
_cell.angle_beta   90.00
_cell.angle_gamma   90.00
#
_symmetry.space_group_name_H-M   'P 1'
#
loop_
_entity.id
_entity.type
_entity.pdbx_description
1 polymer ?
#
loop_
_entity_poly.entity_id
_entity_poly.type
_entity_poly.pdbx_seq_one_letter_code
_entity_poly.pdbx_strand_id
1 'polypeptide(L)'
;MRVWIVGDNFGFPNGAGATARVHGFVRALRASGAEVRIFCATPTELPGRRVLNIHVRGEHGGAAFEYACDATVLPDSLPLRRWLRVRSARRLRAAARGARRA
;
A
#
# COMPACT_ATOMS: atom_id res chain seq x y z
N MET A 1 -6.87 -8.20 -17.00
CA MET A 1 -7.67 -7.42 -16.01
C MET A 1 -6.73 -6.73 -15.04
N ARG A 2 -7.00 -5.49 -14.62
CA ARG A 2 -6.20 -4.77 -13.62
C ARG A 2 -6.97 -4.67 -12.30
N VAL A 3 -6.33 -5.02 -11.19
CA VAL A 3 -6.94 -5.02 -9.85
C VAL A 3 -6.09 -4.25 -8.87
N TRP A 4 -6.71 -3.32 -8.15
CA TRP A 4 -6.05 -2.58 -7.09
C TRP A 4 -6.56 -3.00 -5.73
N ILE A 5 -5.62 -3.35 -4.85
CA ILE A 5 -5.89 -3.62 -3.44
C ILE A 5 -5.45 -2.38 -2.67
N VAL A 6 -6.40 -1.70 -2.04
CA VAL A 6 -6.15 -0.47 -1.29
C VAL A 6 -6.60 -0.69 0.15
N GLY A 7 -5.79 -0.27 1.12
CA GLY A 7 -6.22 -0.24 2.51
C GLY A 7 -5.38 0.71 3.37
N ASP A 8 -5.96 1.08 4.50
CA ASP A 8 -5.42 1.99 5.51
C ASP A 8 -5.08 1.29 6.83
N ASN A 9 -5.22 -0.04 6.87
CA ASN A 9 -4.97 -0.83 8.07
C ASN A 9 -4.25 -2.16 7.75
N PHE A 10 -3.26 -2.11 6.84
CA PHE A 10 -2.30 -3.19 6.64
C PHE A 10 -0.95 -2.66 6.15
N GLY A 11 0.14 -3.29 6.60
CA GLY A 11 1.48 -3.11 6.05
C GLY A 11 1.77 -4.14 4.97
N PHE A 12 2.63 -3.81 4.01
CA PHE A 12 3.03 -4.71 2.93
C PHE A 12 4.48 -4.41 2.52
N PRO A 13 5.31 -5.42 2.20
CA PRO A 13 5.01 -6.86 2.14
C PRO A 13 5.01 -7.58 3.50
N ASN A 14 5.54 -6.95 4.55
CA ASN A 14 5.67 -7.55 5.88
C ASN A 14 4.55 -7.08 6.81
N GLY A 15 3.91 -8.01 7.52
CA GLY A 15 2.86 -7.67 8.48
C GLY A 15 2.09 -8.89 8.98
N ALA A 16 0.99 -8.65 9.68
CA ALA A 16 0.20 -9.69 10.34
C ALA A 16 -1.00 -10.16 9.48
N GLY A 17 -2.11 -10.57 10.11
CA GLY A 17 -3.22 -11.24 9.42
C GLY A 17 -3.82 -10.49 8.23
N ALA A 18 -3.87 -9.15 8.25
CA ALA A 18 -4.33 -8.39 7.09
C ALA A 18 -3.38 -8.54 5.88
N THR A 19 -2.08 -8.48 6.11
CA THR A 19 -1.03 -8.72 5.10
C THR A 19 -1.10 -10.13 4.53
N ALA A 20 -1.28 -11.14 5.39
CA ALA A 20 -1.46 -12.54 4.95
C ALA A 20 -2.66 -12.72 4.01
N ARG A 21 -3.79 -12.02 4.28
CA ARG A 21 -4.95 -12.01 3.37
C ARG A 21 -4.62 -11.36 2.03
N VAL A 22 -3.89 -10.24 2.04
CA VAL A 22 -3.44 -9.58 0.80
C VAL A 22 -2.56 -10.52 -0.02
N HIS A 23 -1.63 -11.24 0.59
CA HIS A 23 -0.83 -12.27 -0.12
C HIS A 23 -1.71 -13.35 -0.76
N GLY A 24 -2.74 -13.83 -0.04
CA GLY A 24 -3.72 -14.77 -0.59
C GLY A 24 -4.47 -14.23 -1.81
N PHE A 25 -4.96 -12.99 -1.73
CA PHE A 25 -5.63 -12.32 -2.86
C PHE A 25 -4.68 -12.12 -4.04
N VAL A 26 -3.47 -11.63 -3.80
CA VAL A 26 -2.45 -11.44 -4.84
C VAL A 26 -2.20 -12.75 -5.57
N ARG A 27 -1.97 -13.85 -4.83
CA ARG A 27 -1.73 -15.17 -5.43
C ARG A 27 -2.88 -15.61 -6.32
N ALA A 28 -4.12 -15.53 -5.83
CA ALA A 28 -5.31 -15.95 -6.57
C ALA A 28 -5.54 -15.09 -7.83
N LEU A 29 -5.45 -13.77 -7.70
CA LEU A 29 -5.66 -12.83 -8.80
C LEU A 29 -4.55 -12.94 -9.86
N ARG A 30 -3.30 -13.11 -9.45
CA ARG A 30 -2.18 -13.34 -10.37
C ARG A 30 -2.33 -14.66 -11.12
N ALA A 31 -2.74 -15.73 -10.44
CA ALA A 31 -3.01 -17.02 -11.06
C ALA A 31 -4.12 -16.94 -12.12
N SER A 32 -5.09 -16.03 -11.97
CA SER A 32 -6.12 -15.77 -12.99
C SER A 32 -5.66 -14.81 -14.10
N GLY A 33 -4.38 -14.45 -14.17
CA GLY A 33 -3.83 -13.53 -15.17
C GLY A 33 -4.14 -12.04 -14.92
N ALA A 34 -4.57 -11.66 -13.71
CA ALA A 34 -4.77 -10.26 -13.38
C ALA A 34 -3.45 -9.56 -13.04
N GLU A 35 -3.32 -8.30 -13.46
CA GLU A 35 -2.26 -7.40 -13.01
C GLU A 35 -2.69 -6.78 -11.67
N VAL A 36 -1.95 -7.06 -10.60
CA VAL A 36 -2.30 -6.61 -9.25
C VAL A 36 -1.36 -5.50 -8.80
N ARG A 37 -1.94 -4.42 -8.28
CA ARG A 37 -1.19 -3.34 -7.59
C ARG A 37 -1.76 -3.11 -6.20
N ILE A 38 -0.88 -2.88 -5.25
CA ILE A 38 -1.22 -2.73 -3.83
C ILE A 38 -0.88 -1.31 -3.39
N PHE A 39 -1.83 -0.65 -2.72
CA PHE A 39 -1.62 0.67 -2.14
C PHE A 39 -1.87 0.65 -0.63
N CYS A 40 -0.83 0.94 0.13
CA CYS A 40 -0.93 1.21 1.57
C CYS A 40 -1.22 2.71 1.75
N ALA A 41 -2.43 3.03 2.20
CA ALA A 41 -2.91 4.41 2.26
C ALA A 41 -2.30 5.20 3.44
N THR A 42 -1.79 4.51 4.45
CA THR A 42 -1.19 5.08 5.65
C THR A 42 0.11 4.35 6.00
N PRO A 43 1.02 5.00 6.75
CA PRO A 43 2.16 4.32 7.34
C PRO A 43 1.69 3.26 8.35
N THR A 44 2.43 2.17 8.47
CA THR A 44 2.06 1.04 9.34
C THR A 44 3.13 0.70 10.37
N GLU A 45 4.36 1.15 10.16
CA GLU A 45 5.46 0.97 11.09
C GLU A 45 5.34 1.99 12.23
N LEU A 46 5.68 1.58 13.45
CA LEU A 46 5.60 2.46 14.64
C LEU A 46 6.99 3.03 14.98
N PRO A 47 7.09 4.31 15.36
CA PRO A 47 8.31 4.89 15.89
C PRO A 47 8.87 4.09 17.07
N GLY A 48 10.20 3.99 17.14
CA GLY A 48 10.89 3.27 18.23
C GLY A 48 10.75 1.74 18.18
N ARG A 49 10.04 1.17 17.19
CA ARG A 49 10.00 -0.27 16.95
C ARG A 49 10.89 -0.66 15.77
N ARG A 50 11.25 -1.94 15.69
CA ARG A 50 11.95 -2.49 14.53
C ARG A 50 11.06 -2.34 13.29
N VAL A 51 11.54 -1.56 12.33
CA VAL A 51 10.87 -1.32 11.04
C VAL A 51 11.02 -2.55 10.14
N LEU A 52 9.90 -3.10 9.67
CA LEU A 52 9.90 -4.26 8.76
C LEU A 52 9.71 -3.85 7.30
N ASN A 53 8.91 -2.82 7.03
CA ASN A 53 8.71 -2.27 5.70
C ASN A 53 9.54 -0.99 5.51
N ILE A 54 10.73 -1.14 4.95
CA ILE A 54 11.68 -0.03 4.75
C ILE A 54 11.34 0.74 3.46
N HIS A 55 10.93 0.03 2.42
CA HIS A 55 10.69 0.61 1.11
C HIS A 55 9.25 1.09 0.98
N VAL A 56 9.07 2.33 0.51
CA VAL A 56 7.76 2.89 0.17
C VAL A 56 7.18 2.31 -1.12
N ARG A 57 8.00 1.65 -1.94
CA ARG A 57 7.60 1.00 -3.20
C ARG A 57 8.42 -0.24 -3.45
N GLY A 58 7.86 -1.19 -4.18
CA GLY A 58 8.58 -2.36 -4.64
C GLY A 58 7.66 -3.37 -5.30
N GLU A 59 8.14 -4.60 -5.40
CA GLU A 59 7.38 -5.73 -5.90
C GLU A 59 7.47 -6.89 -4.92
N HIS A 60 6.38 -7.63 -4.74
CA HIS A 60 6.37 -8.85 -3.96
C HIS A 60 5.33 -9.81 -4.53
N GLY A 61 5.72 -11.08 -4.75
CA GLY A 61 4.82 -12.10 -5.29
C GLY A 61 4.23 -11.75 -6.67
N GLY A 62 4.96 -10.99 -7.50
CA GLY A 62 4.49 -10.55 -8.81
C GLY A 62 3.49 -9.38 -8.77
N ALA A 63 3.28 -8.76 -7.60
CA ALA A 63 2.44 -7.57 -7.44
C ALA A 63 3.28 -6.37 -7.00
N ALA A 64 3.12 -5.25 -7.71
CA ALA A 64 3.75 -3.99 -7.32
C ALA A 64 3.01 -3.40 -6.11
N PHE A 65 3.75 -2.91 -5.12
CA PHE A 65 3.19 -2.22 -3.95
C PHE A 65 3.74 -0.79 -3.82
N GLU A 66 2.92 0.09 -3.25
CA GLU A 66 3.28 1.48 -2.95
C GLU A 66 2.58 1.94 -1.67
N TYR A 67 3.34 2.56 -0.76
CA TYR A 67 2.79 3.41 0.29
C TYR A 67 2.40 4.74 -0.33
N ALA A 68 1.11 4.92 -0.59
CA ALA A 68 0.58 6.10 -1.28
C ALA A 68 0.82 7.42 -0.51
N CYS A 69 1.03 7.31 0.81
CA CYS A 69 1.42 8.41 1.67
C CYS A 69 2.92 8.76 1.61
N ASP A 70 3.73 7.99 0.89
CA ASP A 70 5.19 8.15 0.75
C ASP A 70 5.96 8.03 2.08
N ALA A 71 5.40 7.26 3.02
CA ALA A 71 6.02 6.98 4.32
C ALA A 71 5.59 5.59 4.81
N THR A 72 6.52 4.84 5.39
CA THR A 72 6.21 3.55 6.03
C THR A 72 6.07 3.66 7.54
N VAL A 73 6.75 4.64 8.17
CA VAL A 73 6.70 4.94 9.60
C VAL A 73 5.64 6.00 9.93
N LEU A 74 4.81 5.70 10.93
CA LEU A 74 3.76 6.58 11.41
C LEU A 74 4.37 7.73 12.21
N PRO A 75 4.18 9.00 11.82
CA PRO A 75 4.69 10.12 12.59
C PRO A 75 3.96 10.27 13.92
N ASP A 76 4.62 10.83 14.93
CA ASP A 76 4.00 11.09 16.24
C ASP A 76 3.01 12.27 16.22
N SER A 77 3.20 13.21 15.30
CA SER A 77 2.38 14.42 15.23
C SER A 77 1.06 14.20 14.47
N LEU A 78 -0.07 14.53 15.11
CA LEU A 78 -1.41 14.46 14.50
C LEU A 78 -1.55 15.28 13.22
N PRO A 79 -1.01 16.52 13.11
CA PRO A 79 -1.07 17.29 11.87
C PRO A 79 -0.39 16.57 10.70
N LEU A 80 0.76 15.93 10.96
CA LEU A 80 1.49 15.20 9.92
C LEU A 80 0.73 13.94 9.50
N ARG A 81 0.09 13.22 10.44
CA ARG A 81 -0.80 12.10 10.11
C ARG A 81 -1.95 12.53 9.19
N ARG A 82 -2.57 13.68 9.44
CA ARG A 82 -3.63 14.23 8.58
C ARG A 82 -3.10 14.59 7.19
N TRP A 83 -1.92 15.22 7.12
CA TRP A 83 -1.29 15.55 5.85
C TRP A 83 -0.98 14.30 5.01
N LEU A 84 -0.49 13.22 5.63
CA LEU A 84 -0.23 11.95 4.95
C LEU A 84 -1.50 11.34 4.34
N ARG A 85 -2.65 11.45 5.01
CA ARG A 85 -3.95 11.02 4.46
C ARG A 85 -4.33 11.83 3.22
N VAL A 86 -4.15 13.15 3.25
CA VAL A 86 -4.40 14.02 2.10
C VAL A 86 -3.47 13.66 0.93
N ARG A 87 -2.18 13.46 1.21
CA ARG A 87 -1.19 13.05 0.20
C ARG A 87 -1.55 11.72 -0.44
N SER A 88 -1.89 10.72 0.37
CA SER A 88 -2.37 9.41 -0.06
C SER A 88 -3.61 9.50 -0.95
N ALA A 89 -4.62 10.26 -0.54
CA ALA A 89 -5.83 10.47 -1.34
C ALA A 89 -5.52 11.13 -2.70
N ARG A 90 -4.63 12.13 -2.74
CA ARG A 90 -4.20 12.77 -4.00
C ARG A 90 -3.48 11.77 -4.90
N ARG A 91 -2.61 10.93 -4.35
CA ARG A 91 -1.86 9.89 -5.08
C ARG A 91 -2.79 8.83 -5.65
N LEU A 92 -3.72 8.31 -4.85
CA LEU A 92 -4.73 7.35 -5.28
C LEU A 92 -5.65 7.91 -6.38
N ARG A 93 -6.10 9.17 -6.24
CA ARG A 93 -6.87 9.86 -7.30
C ARG A 93 -6.07 10.05 -8.58
N ALA A 94 -4.78 10.38 -8.49
CA ALA A 94 -3.92 10.51 -9.66
C ALA A 94 -3.75 9.16 -10.37
N ALA A 95 -3.50 8.08 -9.61
CA ALA A 95 -3.46 6.73 -10.15
C ALA A 95 -4.78 6.40 -10.85
N ALA A 96 -5.93 6.58 -10.18
CA ALA A 96 -7.26 6.26 -10.72
C ALA A 96 -7.57 7.00 -12.02
N ARG A 97 -7.15 8.27 -12.14
CA ARG A 97 -7.30 9.04 -13.38
C ARG A 97 -6.37 8.56 -14.50
N GLY A 98 -5.14 8.16 -14.16
CA GLY A 98 -4.21 7.58 -15.13
C GLY A 98 -4.71 6.25 -15.69
N ALA A 99 -5.31 5.41 -14.83
CA ALA A 99 -5.89 4.13 -15.24
C ALA A 99 -7.12 4.25 -16.16
N ARG A 100 -7.83 5.38 -16.15
CA ARG A 100 -8.95 5.63 -17.07
C ARG A 100 -8.50 6.07 -18.47
N ARG A 101 -7.22 6.39 -18.65
CA ARG A 101 -6.66 6.88 -19.92
C ARG A 101 -5.85 5.83 -20.68
N ALA A 102 -5.66 4.65 -20.10
CA ALA A 102 -4.86 3.55 -20.62
C ALA A 102 -5.73 2.31 -20.80
#